data_AF-A0A523IAQ0-F1
#
_entry.id   AF-A0A523IAQ0-F1
#
_cell.length_a   1.000
_cell.length_b   1.000
_cell.length_c   1.000
_cell.angle_alpha   90.00
_cell.angle_beta   90.00
_cell.angle_gamma   90.00
#
_symmetry.space_group_name_H-M   'P 1'
#
loop_
_entity.id
_entity.type
_entity.pdbx_description
1 polymer ?
#
loop_
_entity_poly.entity_id
_entity_poly.type
_entity_poly.pdbx_seq_one_letter_code
_entity_poly.pdbx_strand_id
1 'polypeptide(L)'
;MMKLITGLMTVILFATLFTANLFSQLDLDRIDQETLDRVKEKYLNDPHWMEIKYFSGNKVIKKREKLPYHVVVVGGDLTIRGEIEGSAVVLFGNVRVKSSGYVNGDVISVDGWVDQARGAWVKGEALEISSRSLQRSYSRYSNREIRRTRHYSRSSFRRDSRYRHGVSFQNYWSVDDLDNFLLRYNRVEGGFIGFREPREHYHNWRMGHLRPFGEIGYGFENKDLRYQIGGQLSTLSSLNLFLGGEYHDFTDTQDAWLVSESENSVNALFVKKDFFDYYRRNGFSFFAVQELTRDFKIKVEYRNDDYSNMFNTSNWSLFRGRHDFRLNPLIDEGNMRSLSISINLDTRYDARTPESGWYLNGTAEFAGQFAGQELNGDFNFDRYIIDLRRYQSLSYSENLDLRVRVGSSRGNIPQQFLFDLGGVSTLPGYNFKEFTGDRMVLFNSEYRTDGEWLFDDIWFLDHFHYILFANTGLAWFAQDTSSPFNFDNFELSDLKTDIGIAVANRDGNVRVNFARRLDGGGLNVSFRIHRHF
;
A
#
# COMPACT_ATOMS: atom_id res chain seq x y z
N MET A 1 -35.46 -5.37 -3.40
CA MET A 1 -34.67 -4.73 -4.47
C MET A 1 -34.44 -3.24 -4.24
N MET A 2 -35.47 -2.41 -3.96
CA MET A 2 -35.29 -0.96 -3.71
C MET A 2 -34.64 -0.62 -2.34
N LYS A 3 -34.87 -1.46 -1.31
CA LYS A 3 -34.16 -1.42 0.00
C LYS A 3 -32.71 -1.96 -0.06
N LEU A 4 -32.41 -2.78 -1.08
CA LEU A 4 -31.12 -3.45 -1.34
C LEU A 4 -30.09 -2.48 -1.93
N ILE A 5 -30.57 -1.56 -2.78
CA ILE A 5 -29.77 -0.47 -3.34
C ILE A 5 -29.56 0.61 -2.27
N THR A 6 -30.54 0.87 -1.39
CA THR A 6 -30.39 1.91 -0.36
C THR A 6 -29.42 1.53 0.75
N GLY A 7 -29.33 0.29 1.24
CA GLY A 7 -28.36 -0.04 2.31
C GLY A 7 -26.90 0.03 1.85
N LEU A 8 -26.57 -0.63 0.73
CA LEU A 8 -25.23 -0.62 0.15
C LEU A 8 -24.87 0.75 -0.43
N MET A 9 -25.82 1.43 -1.09
CA MET A 9 -25.60 2.83 -1.46
C MET A 9 -25.52 3.70 -0.22
N THR A 10 -26.22 3.49 0.89
CA THR A 10 -26.06 4.39 2.05
C THR A 10 -24.70 4.20 2.70
N VAL A 11 -24.13 3.00 2.77
CA VAL A 11 -22.76 2.82 3.29
C VAL A 11 -21.71 3.32 2.30
N ILE A 12 -21.87 3.03 1.00
CA ILE A 12 -20.97 3.54 -0.04
C ILE A 12 -21.13 5.04 -0.16
N LEU A 13 -22.32 5.59 -0.33
CA LEU A 13 -22.65 7.02 -0.39
C LEU A 13 -22.34 7.72 0.93
N PHE A 14 -22.39 7.10 2.11
CA PHE A 14 -21.90 7.72 3.35
C PHE A 14 -20.38 7.68 3.40
N ALA A 15 -19.69 6.59 3.01
CA ALA A 15 -18.23 6.61 2.87
C ALA A 15 -17.78 7.59 1.78
N THR A 16 -18.54 7.71 0.69
CA THR A 16 -18.29 8.58 -0.46
C THR A 16 -18.72 10.01 -0.18
N LEU A 17 -19.78 10.29 0.59
CA LEU A 17 -20.19 11.63 1.03
C LEU A 17 -19.47 12.06 2.30
N PHE A 18 -18.96 11.16 3.12
CA PHE A 18 -18.11 11.49 4.26
C PHE A 18 -16.72 11.82 3.72
N THR A 19 -16.17 11.03 2.78
CA THR A 19 -14.94 11.40 2.08
C THR A 19 -15.15 12.56 1.11
N ALA A 20 -16.27 12.64 0.38
CA ALA A 20 -16.56 13.78 -0.49
C ALA A 20 -16.99 15.02 0.29
N ASN A 21 -17.67 15.00 1.44
CA ASN A 21 -17.90 16.24 2.21
C ASN A 21 -16.65 16.67 3.00
N LEU A 22 -15.72 15.76 3.30
CA LEU A 22 -14.39 16.15 3.81
C LEU A 22 -13.49 16.74 2.69
N PHE A 23 -13.77 16.45 1.40
CA PHE A 23 -12.88 16.78 0.27
C PHE A 23 -13.55 17.42 -0.97
N SER A 24 -14.83 17.81 -0.91
CA SER A 24 -15.53 18.42 -2.05
C SER A 24 -15.16 19.88 -2.11
N GLN A 25 -14.12 20.18 -2.89
CA GLN A 25 -13.95 21.44 -3.63
C GLN A 25 -13.95 22.76 -2.83
N LEU A 26 -13.99 22.75 -1.50
CA LEU A 26 -14.24 23.96 -0.69
C LEU A 26 -13.00 24.60 -0.06
N ASP A 27 -11.80 24.01 -0.16
CA ASP A 27 -10.57 24.68 0.30
C ASP A 27 -9.40 24.65 -0.71
N LEU A 28 -9.29 23.65 -1.60
CA LEU A 28 -8.16 23.58 -2.53
C LEU A 28 -8.21 24.66 -3.63
N ASP A 29 -9.35 24.90 -4.29
CA ASP A 29 -9.43 25.92 -5.35
C ASP A 29 -9.15 27.36 -4.84
N ARG A 30 -9.45 27.62 -3.56
CA ARG A 30 -9.22 28.92 -2.92
C ARG A 30 -7.78 29.06 -2.41
N ILE A 31 -7.20 28.01 -1.82
CA ILE A 31 -5.80 27.95 -1.40
C ILE A 31 -4.86 27.97 -2.62
N ASP A 32 -5.24 27.31 -3.71
CA ASP A 32 -4.50 27.26 -4.97
C ASP A 32 -4.35 28.66 -5.57
N GLN A 33 -5.42 29.46 -5.68
CA GLN A 33 -5.37 30.80 -6.27
C GLN A 33 -4.57 31.79 -5.43
N GLU A 34 -4.76 31.82 -4.11
CA GLU A 34 -4.03 32.75 -3.24
C GLU A 34 -2.53 32.41 -3.17
N THR A 35 -2.19 31.12 -3.10
CA THR A 35 -0.80 30.66 -3.14
C THR A 35 -0.18 30.98 -4.50
N LEU A 36 -0.91 30.73 -5.58
CA LEU A 36 -0.48 30.99 -6.93
C LEU A 36 -0.19 32.48 -7.17
N ASP A 37 -1.05 33.38 -6.69
CA ASP A 37 -0.85 34.83 -6.87
C ASP A 37 0.37 35.33 -6.08
N ARG A 38 0.61 34.81 -4.87
CA ARG A 38 1.81 35.13 -4.08
C ARG A 38 3.10 34.63 -4.75
N VAL A 39 3.05 33.44 -5.33
CA VAL A 39 4.17 32.88 -6.10
C VAL A 39 4.45 33.72 -7.33
N LYS A 40 3.42 34.17 -8.05
CA LYS A 40 3.58 35.06 -9.20
C LYS A 40 4.27 36.35 -8.81
N GLU A 41 3.77 37.02 -7.78
CA GLU A 41 4.30 38.32 -7.32
C GLU A 41 5.76 38.23 -6.88
N LYS A 42 6.15 37.13 -6.24
CA LYS A 42 7.49 36.97 -5.65
C LYS A 42 8.52 36.36 -6.60
N TYR A 43 8.11 35.43 -7.48
CA TYR A 43 9.05 34.60 -8.25
C TYR A 43 8.83 34.63 -9.76
N LEU A 44 7.67 35.08 -10.24
CA LEU A 44 7.37 35.19 -11.67
C LEU A 44 7.11 36.65 -12.10
N ASN A 45 7.47 37.60 -11.24
CA ASN A 45 7.38 39.02 -11.53
C ASN A 45 8.58 39.46 -12.37
N ASP A 46 8.53 39.11 -13.65
CA ASP A 46 9.57 39.40 -14.63
C ASP A 46 9.39 40.82 -15.21
N PRO A 47 10.40 41.72 -15.13
CA PRO A 47 10.34 43.05 -15.75
C PRO A 47 10.21 43.04 -17.28
N HIS A 48 10.41 41.90 -17.94
CA HIS A 48 10.24 41.71 -19.38
C HIS A 48 8.88 41.11 -19.81
N TRP A 49 7.96 40.92 -18.86
CA TRP A 49 6.58 40.47 -19.11
C TRP A 49 6.51 39.14 -19.89
N MET A 50 7.38 38.19 -19.52
CA MET A 50 7.38 36.86 -20.11
C MET A 50 6.04 36.14 -19.85
N GLU A 51 5.52 35.43 -20.86
CA GLU A 51 4.24 34.71 -20.75
C GLU A 51 4.30 33.65 -19.62
N ILE A 52 3.18 33.41 -18.94
CA ILE A 52 3.03 32.32 -17.96
C ILE A 52 2.04 31.30 -18.51
N LYS A 53 2.48 30.05 -18.68
CA LYS A 53 1.62 28.92 -19.07
C LYS A 53 1.34 27.99 -17.91
N TYR A 54 0.05 27.75 -17.71
CA TYR A 54 -0.47 26.86 -16.68
C TYR A 54 -0.76 25.48 -17.23
N PHE A 55 -0.41 24.47 -16.44
CA PHE A 55 -0.72 23.07 -16.71
C PHE A 55 -1.32 22.47 -15.43
N SER A 56 -2.33 21.62 -15.59
CA SER A 56 -2.88 20.81 -14.49
C SER A 56 -2.38 19.37 -14.61
N GLY A 57 -2.06 18.75 -13.48
CA GLY A 57 -1.52 17.39 -13.42
C GLY A 57 -0.11 17.26 -13.99
N ASN A 58 0.38 16.01 -14.12
CA ASN A 58 1.79 15.75 -14.43
C ASN A 58 2.20 16.26 -15.82
N LYS A 59 3.33 16.98 -15.89
CA LYS A 59 3.88 17.54 -17.13
C LYS A 59 5.31 17.06 -17.37
N VAL A 60 5.60 16.67 -18.61
CA VAL A 60 6.96 16.30 -19.04
C VAL A 60 7.38 17.19 -20.20
N ILE A 61 8.48 17.93 -20.01
CA ILE A 61 9.14 18.69 -21.07
C ILE A 61 10.15 17.78 -21.76
N LYS A 62 9.92 17.45 -23.03
CA LYS A 62 10.74 16.47 -23.76
C LYS A 62 12.10 17.06 -24.15
N LYS A 63 13.11 16.21 -24.39
CA LYS A 63 14.51 16.62 -24.67
C LYS A 63 14.71 17.62 -25.82
N ARG A 64 13.79 17.67 -26.79
CA ARG A 64 13.85 18.59 -27.95
C ARG A 64 12.83 19.74 -27.85
N GLU A 65 12.10 19.82 -26.75
CA GLU A 65 11.09 20.83 -26.51
C GLU A 65 11.76 22.05 -25.88
N LYS A 66 11.50 23.23 -26.44
CA LYS A 66 11.95 24.52 -25.93
C LYS A 66 10.72 25.39 -25.65
N LEU A 67 10.60 25.87 -24.41
CA LEU A 67 9.46 26.67 -23.98
C LEU A 67 9.90 28.11 -23.68
N PRO A 68 9.47 29.11 -24.46
CA PRO A 68 9.91 30.51 -24.31
C PRO A 68 9.13 31.28 -23.23
N TYR A 69 8.66 30.60 -22.17
CA TYR A 69 7.74 31.15 -21.17
C TYR A 69 7.93 30.51 -19.80
N HIS A 70 7.36 31.12 -18.76
CA HIS A 70 7.25 30.52 -17.43
C HIS A 70 6.30 29.32 -17.45
N VAL A 71 6.67 28.26 -16.75
CA VAL A 71 5.84 27.05 -16.63
C VAL A 71 5.32 26.95 -15.21
N VAL A 72 4.00 26.91 -15.06
CA VAL A 72 3.35 26.65 -13.77
C VAL A 72 2.56 25.35 -13.87
N VAL A 73 2.84 24.40 -12.98
CA VAL A 73 2.06 23.16 -12.85
C VAL A 73 1.34 23.16 -11.52
N VAL A 74 0.04 22.86 -11.54
CA VAL A 74 -0.79 22.80 -10.32
C VAL A 74 -1.30 21.37 -10.13
N GLY A 75 -1.10 20.82 -8.94
CA GLY A 75 -1.60 19.49 -8.55
C GLY A 75 -0.95 18.33 -9.31
N GLY A 76 0.32 18.48 -9.72
CA GLY A 76 1.05 17.44 -10.43
C GLY A 76 2.55 17.73 -10.58
N ASP A 77 3.31 16.70 -10.91
CA ASP A 77 4.78 16.77 -11.00
C ASP A 77 5.25 17.32 -12.35
N LEU A 78 6.39 18.04 -12.34
CA LEU A 78 7.06 18.53 -13.54
C LEU A 78 8.39 17.81 -13.75
N THR A 79 8.53 17.08 -14.86
CA THR A 79 9.81 16.51 -15.29
C THR A 79 10.39 17.28 -16.49
N ILE A 80 11.57 17.85 -16.33
CA ILE A 80 12.22 18.70 -17.33
C ILE A 80 13.39 17.94 -17.96
N ARG A 81 13.25 17.57 -19.24
CA ARG A 81 14.34 17.01 -20.07
C ARG A 81 14.77 17.95 -21.19
N GLY A 82 13.91 18.90 -21.57
CA GLY A 82 14.16 19.94 -22.56
C GLY A 82 14.50 21.27 -21.92
N GLU A 83 14.15 22.36 -22.59
CA GLU A 83 14.56 23.72 -22.24
C GLU A 83 13.36 24.60 -21.89
N ILE A 84 13.47 25.34 -20.79
CA ILE A 84 12.52 26.36 -20.36
C ILE A 84 13.30 27.67 -20.23
N GLU A 85 12.92 28.69 -20.99
CA GLU A 85 13.58 30.00 -20.94
C GLU A 85 13.17 30.82 -19.70
N GLY A 86 11.96 30.59 -19.17
CA GLY A 86 11.50 31.18 -17.92
C GLY A 86 11.79 30.30 -16.70
N SER A 87 11.27 30.73 -15.54
CA SER A 87 11.16 29.91 -14.33
C SER A 87 10.13 28.77 -14.46
N ALA A 88 10.34 27.71 -13.70
CA ALA A 88 9.46 26.57 -13.59
C ALA A 88 8.95 26.45 -12.16
N VAL A 89 7.63 26.54 -11.96
CA VAL A 89 7.00 26.47 -10.64
C VAL A 89 5.99 25.34 -10.60
N VAL A 90 6.00 24.58 -9.52
CA VAL A 90 5.01 23.53 -9.26
C VAL A 90 4.34 23.82 -7.92
N LEU A 91 3.01 23.81 -7.91
CA LEU A 91 2.20 23.88 -6.69
C LEU A 91 1.68 22.48 -6.37
N PHE A 92 1.91 22.03 -5.14
CA PHE A 92 1.46 20.73 -4.61
C PHE A 92 1.97 19.55 -5.45
N GLY A 93 3.25 19.62 -5.83
CA GLY A 93 3.90 18.63 -6.68
C GLY A 93 5.39 18.88 -6.82
N ASN A 94 6.11 17.91 -7.36
CA ASN A 94 7.57 17.87 -7.35
C ASN A 94 8.16 18.33 -8.68
N VAL A 95 9.36 18.93 -8.65
CA VAL A 95 10.12 19.23 -9.86
C VAL A 95 11.30 18.29 -10.00
N ARG A 96 11.49 17.74 -11.20
CA ARG A 96 12.68 16.98 -11.54
C ARG A 96 13.35 17.50 -12.80
N VAL A 97 14.55 18.04 -12.65
CA VAL A 97 15.39 18.47 -13.78
C VAL A 97 16.35 17.34 -14.12
N LYS A 98 16.13 16.68 -15.26
CA LYS A 98 16.98 15.57 -15.73
C LYS A 98 18.27 16.11 -16.33
N SER A 99 19.27 15.24 -16.55
CA SER A 99 20.62 15.63 -16.98
C SER A 99 20.72 16.38 -18.33
N SER A 100 19.66 16.39 -19.14
CA SER A 100 19.57 17.21 -20.36
C SER A 100 18.68 18.45 -20.21
N GLY A 101 18.06 18.63 -19.05
CA GLY A 101 17.15 19.71 -18.76
C GLY A 101 17.89 21.02 -18.53
N TYR A 102 17.35 22.09 -19.09
CA TYR A 102 17.85 23.44 -18.96
C TYR A 102 16.71 24.37 -18.54
N VAL A 103 16.90 25.12 -17.44
CA VAL A 103 15.98 26.15 -16.97
C VAL A 103 16.77 27.44 -16.78
N ASN A 104 16.40 28.49 -17.52
CA ASN A 104 17.09 29.77 -17.45
C ASN A 104 16.61 30.65 -16.28
N GLY A 105 15.41 30.41 -15.75
CA GLY A 105 14.91 31.03 -14.52
C GLY A 105 15.07 30.15 -13.28
N ASP A 106 14.24 30.42 -12.27
CA ASP A 106 14.18 29.67 -11.01
C ASP A 106 13.42 28.35 -11.18
N VAL A 107 13.70 27.37 -10.34
CA VAL A 107 12.95 26.12 -10.22
C VAL A 107 12.36 26.04 -8.82
N ILE A 108 11.04 26.08 -8.72
CA ILE A 108 10.36 26.20 -7.44
C ILE A 108 9.33 25.09 -7.31
N SER A 109 9.35 24.39 -6.18
CA SER A 109 8.26 23.52 -5.76
C SER A 109 7.65 24.09 -4.49
N VAL A 110 6.34 24.32 -4.51
CA VAL A 110 5.54 24.75 -3.35
C VAL A 110 4.82 23.54 -2.77
N ASP A 111 5.10 23.23 -1.50
CA ASP A 111 4.68 22.01 -0.80
C ASP A 111 5.07 20.72 -1.55
N GLY A 112 6.29 20.71 -2.11
CA GLY A 112 6.93 19.55 -2.73
C GLY A 112 8.46 19.70 -2.74
N TRP A 113 9.17 18.84 -3.48
CA TRP A 113 10.63 18.83 -3.56
C TRP A 113 11.19 19.07 -4.96
N VAL A 114 12.48 19.44 -5.04
CA VAL A 114 13.22 19.69 -6.29
C VAL A 114 14.41 18.74 -6.43
N ASP A 115 14.40 17.88 -7.45
CA ASP A 115 15.49 16.96 -7.79
C ASP A 115 16.22 17.40 -9.07
N GLN A 116 17.45 17.90 -8.91
CA GLN A 116 18.32 18.30 -10.01
C GLN A 116 19.40 17.24 -10.28
N ALA A 117 19.29 16.54 -11.40
CA ALA A 117 20.23 15.51 -11.79
C ALA A 117 21.61 16.08 -12.17
N ARG A 118 22.68 15.30 -11.97
CA ARG A 118 24.03 15.66 -12.42
C ARG A 118 24.05 15.91 -13.93
N GLY A 119 24.43 17.12 -14.34
CA GLY A 119 24.43 17.60 -15.74
C GLY A 119 23.22 18.46 -16.12
N ALA A 120 22.18 18.55 -15.27
CA ALA A 120 21.08 19.47 -15.45
C ALA A 120 21.53 20.92 -15.16
N TRP A 121 21.00 21.88 -15.93
CA TRP A 121 21.36 23.28 -15.79
C TRP A 121 20.17 24.11 -15.31
N VAL A 122 20.30 24.72 -14.13
CA VAL A 122 19.35 25.70 -13.59
C VAL A 122 20.17 26.97 -13.34
N LYS A 123 19.84 28.05 -14.04
CA LYS A 123 20.58 29.32 -13.96
C LYS A 123 20.12 30.18 -12.78
N GLY A 124 18.83 30.10 -12.42
CA GLY A 124 18.28 30.70 -11.21
C GLY A 124 18.48 29.83 -9.96
N GLU A 125 17.65 30.05 -8.94
CA GLU A 125 17.65 29.25 -7.72
C GLU A 125 16.73 28.03 -7.84
N ALA A 126 17.13 26.92 -7.19
CA ALA A 126 16.26 25.76 -6.99
C ALA A 126 15.73 25.80 -5.55
N LEU A 127 14.42 26.01 -5.38
CA LEU A 127 13.78 26.30 -4.10
C LEU A 127 12.64 25.32 -3.78
N GLU A 128 12.62 24.86 -2.54
CA GLU A 128 11.53 24.09 -1.93
C GLU A 128 10.86 25.00 -0.90
N ILE A 129 9.59 25.31 -1.11
CA ILE A 129 8.88 26.36 -0.37
C ILE A 129 7.61 25.78 0.21
N SER A 130 7.27 26.06 1.47
CA SER A 130 5.93 25.74 1.96
C SER A 130 4.95 26.89 1.68
N SER A 131 3.71 26.57 1.27
CA SER A 131 2.64 27.58 1.12
C SER A 131 2.42 28.42 2.39
N ARG A 132 2.63 27.82 3.58
CA ARG A 132 2.57 28.53 4.87
C ARG A 132 3.66 29.59 5.05
N SER A 133 4.85 29.40 4.45
CA SER A 133 5.93 30.40 4.47
C SER A 133 5.62 31.62 3.61
N LEU A 134 4.85 31.42 2.54
CA LEU A 134 4.31 32.49 1.70
C LEU A 134 3.19 33.25 2.41
N GLN A 135 2.45 32.60 3.31
CA GLN A 135 1.43 33.25 4.17
C GLN A 135 2.04 34.18 5.23
N ARG A 136 3.15 33.79 5.88
CA ARG A 136 3.78 34.56 6.97
C ARG A 136 4.47 35.87 6.53
N SER A 137 4.85 36.00 5.26
CA SER A 137 5.70 37.12 4.77
C SER A 137 5.00 38.50 4.73
N TYR A 138 3.70 38.61 5.03
CA TYR A 138 3.01 39.92 5.16
C TYR A 138 2.90 40.40 6.62
N SER A 139 3.22 39.56 7.61
CA SER A 139 3.09 39.91 9.03
C SER A 139 4.46 39.95 9.71
N ARG A 140 5.06 41.14 9.69
CA ARG A 140 6.29 41.59 10.38
C ARG A 140 7.62 41.15 9.76
N TYR A 141 8.51 42.15 9.70
CA TYR A 141 9.96 42.03 9.53
C TYR A 141 10.54 40.92 10.42
N SER A 142 10.82 39.75 9.85
CA SER A 142 11.86 38.86 10.36
C SER A 142 12.47 38.08 9.21
N ASN A 143 13.67 38.51 8.82
CA ASN A 143 14.51 37.82 7.85
C ASN A 143 15.14 36.61 8.56
N ARG A 144 14.47 35.45 8.54
CA ARG A 144 15.07 34.18 9.00
C ARG A 144 14.63 32.99 8.16
N GLU A 145 15.65 32.43 7.52
CA GLU A 145 15.80 31.08 6.96
C GLU A 145 14.94 30.68 5.75
N ILE A 146 15.31 31.24 4.61
CA ILE A 146 15.23 30.52 3.32
C ILE A 146 16.31 29.43 3.37
N ARG A 147 15.94 28.15 3.36
CA ARG A 147 16.87 27.02 3.25
C ARG A 147 17.58 27.06 1.89
N ARG A 148 18.79 27.63 1.87
CA ARG A 148 19.72 27.57 0.73
C ARG A 148 20.43 26.22 0.72
N THR A 149 19.92 25.25 -0.03
CA THR A 149 20.58 23.95 -0.21
C THR A 149 21.70 24.03 -1.25
N ARG A 150 22.93 24.32 -0.80
CA ARG A 150 24.14 23.95 -1.56
C ARG A 150 24.43 22.46 -1.34
N HIS A 151 23.88 21.61 -2.19
CA HIS A 151 24.29 20.20 -2.20
C HIS A 151 25.59 20.01 -2.97
N TYR A 152 26.71 20.05 -2.24
CA TYR A 152 27.90 19.27 -2.62
C TYR A 152 27.50 17.80 -2.69
N SER A 153 27.79 17.17 -3.83
CA SER A 153 27.59 15.73 -4.05
C SER A 153 28.19 14.93 -2.91
N ARG A 154 27.33 14.33 -2.09
CA ARG A 154 27.68 13.16 -1.29
C ARG A 154 27.10 11.94 -1.96
N SER A 155 27.98 11.26 -2.68
CA SER A 155 27.86 9.89 -3.13
C SER A 155 27.71 8.96 -1.93
N SER A 156 26.49 8.80 -1.44
CA SER A 156 26.04 7.57 -0.79
C SER A 156 25.22 6.83 -1.81
N PHE A 157 25.52 5.54 -2.00
CA PHE A 157 24.87 4.60 -2.90
C PHE A 157 23.34 4.63 -2.75
N ARG A 158 22.67 5.58 -3.41
CA ARG A 158 21.26 5.50 -3.75
C ARG A 158 21.21 4.79 -5.08
N ARG A 159 21.00 3.48 -5.01
CA ARG A 159 20.64 2.67 -6.17
C ARG A 159 19.38 3.33 -6.74
N ASP A 160 19.55 3.89 -7.92
CA ASP A 160 18.57 4.60 -8.71
C ASP A 160 17.28 3.76 -8.77
N SER A 161 16.30 4.08 -7.93
CA SER A 161 14.98 3.47 -7.89
C SER A 161 14.13 4.00 -9.05
N ARG A 162 14.63 3.76 -10.26
CA ARG A 162 13.88 3.80 -11.53
C ARG A 162 13.09 2.51 -11.77
N TYR A 163 12.90 1.70 -10.72
CA TYR A 163 12.04 0.53 -10.73
C TYR A 163 10.69 0.94 -10.14
N ARG A 164 9.76 1.32 -11.01
CA ARG A 164 8.33 1.21 -10.71
C ARG A 164 8.08 -0.27 -10.41
N HIS A 165 7.93 -0.62 -9.14
CA HIS A 165 7.51 -1.96 -8.75
C HIS A 165 6.09 -2.16 -9.28
N GLY A 166 5.97 -2.89 -10.39
CA GLY A 166 4.68 -3.34 -10.89
C GLY A 166 4.04 -4.20 -9.80
N VAL A 167 2.93 -3.72 -9.27
CA VAL A 167 2.15 -4.44 -8.26
C VAL A 167 1.77 -5.80 -8.80
N SER A 168 2.14 -6.84 -8.05
CA SER A 168 1.83 -8.23 -8.34
C SER A 168 0.39 -8.53 -7.93
N PHE A 169 -0.27 -9.39 -8.70
CA PHE A 169 -1.55 -9.98 -8.35
C PHE A 169 -1.43 -11.16 -7.38
N GLN A 170 -0.24 -11.38 -6.83
CA GLN A 170 0.01 -12.52 -5.98
C GLN A 170 -0.45 -12.19 -4.55
N ASN A 171 -1.09 -13.18 -3.94
CA ASN A 171 -1.21 -13.32 -2.49
C ASN A 171 0.09 -12.85 -1.83
N TYR A 172 0.00 -11.74 -1.10
CA TYR A 172 0.70 -11.41 0.14
C TYR A 172 2.08 -12.00 0.47
N TRP A 173 2.95 -12.25 -0.49
CA TRP A 173 4.37 -12.42 -0.22
C TRP A 173 5.06 -11.07 -0.39
N SER A 174 5.45 -10.52 0.74
CA SER A 174 6.05 -9.20 0.90
C SER A 174 7.30 -9.01 0.04
N VAL A 175 7.47 -7.75 -0.34
CA VAL A 175 8.71 -7.16 -0.84
C VAL A 175 9.79 -7.37 0.23
N ASP A 176 10.68 -8.32 0.01
CA ASP A 176 11.88 -8.53 0.85
C ASP A 176 13.14 -8.41 -0.01
N ASP A 177 14.05 -7.52 0.42
CA ASP A 177 15.24 -6.99 -0.28
C ASP A 177 16.39 -8.03 -0.49
N LEU A 178 16.11 -9.33 -0.35
CA LEU A 178 17.03 -10.42 -0.69
C LEU A 178 16.46 -11.16 -1.92
N ASP A 179 16.52 -10.51 -3.09
CA ASP A 179 15.77 -10.84 -4.33
C ASP A 179 15.72 -12.34 -4.73
N ASN A 180 16.69 -13.15 -4.29
CA ASN A 180 16.77 -14.56 -4.63
C ASN A 180 16.90 -15.52 -3.44
N PHE A 181 17.09 -15.03 -2.21
CA PHE A 181 17.23 -15.89 -1.03
C PHE A 181 15.98 -15.79 -0.16
N LEU A 182 15.40 -16.94 0.15
CA LEU A 182 14.26 -17.04 1.05
C LEU A 182 14.75 -17.43 2.43
N LEU A 183 14.57 -16.53 3.39
CA LEU A 183 14.84 -16.76 4.79
C LEU A 183 13.59 -16.38 5.57
N ARG A 184 12.97 -17.36 6.23
CA ARG A 184 11.81 -17.12 7.09
C ARG A 184 11.87 -17.99 8.33
N TYR A 185 11.12 -17.57 9.34
CA TYR A 185 10.98 -18.33 10.58
C TYR A 185 9.53 -18.31 11.04
N ASN A 186 8.96 -19.48 11.30
CA ASN A 186 7.60 -19.56 11.82
C ASN A 186 7.41 -20.83 12.67
N ARG A 187 6.27 -20.92 13.35
CA ARG A 187 6.02 -22.03 14.28
C ARG A 187 5.78 -23.40 13.63
N VAL A 188 5.48 -23.45 12.32
CA VAL A 188 5.12 -24.69 11.60
C VAL A 188 6.25 -25.26 10.74
N GLU A 189 7.20 -24.44 10.30
CA GLU A 189 8.40 -24.85 9.55
C GLU A 189 9.68 -24.74 10.38
N GLY A 190 9.66 -23.90 11.43
CA GLY A 190 10.86 -23.47 12.13
C GLY A 190 11.68 -22.52 11.29
N GLY A 191 13.01 -22.69 11.29
CA GLY A 191 13.86 -22.02 10.31
C GLY A 191 13.59 -22.57 8.91
N PHE A 192 13.52 -21.69 7.92
CA PHE A 192 13.36 -22.06 6.53
C PHE A 192 14.38 -21.33 5.67
N ILE A 193 15.06 -22.06 4.81
CA ILE A 193 16.05 -21.53 3.87
C ILE A 193 15.70 -22.01 2.47
N GLY A 194 15.68 -21.10 1.52
CA GLY A 194 15.38 -21.40 0.13
C GLY A 194 15.95 -20.39 -0.85
N PHE A 195 15.66 -20.65 -2.12
CA PHE A 195 15.96 -19.81 -3.25
C PHE A 195 14.67 -19.47 -3.99
N ARG A 196 14.57 -18.24 -4.50
CA ARG A 196 13.44 -17.75 -5.30
C ARG A 196 13.95 -17.14 -6.59
N GLU A 197 13.28 -17.45 -7.68
CA GLU A 197 13.30 -16.67 -8.91
C GLU A 197 11.98 -15.90 -8.99
N PRO A 198 11.98 -14.59 -8.75
CA PRO A 198 10.76 -13.80 -8.65
C PRO A 198 10.04 -13.73 -9.99
N ARG A 199 8.71 -13.66 -9.91
CA ARG A 199 7.87 -13.46 -11.09
C ARG A 199 8.00 -12.00 -11.56
N GLU A 200 8.86 -11.73 -12.53
CA GLU A 200 9.11 -10.38 -13.03
C GLU A 200 7.91 -9.80 -13.83
N HIS A 201 7.68 -8.48 -13.67
CA HIS A 201 6.74 -7.67 -14.47
C HIS A 201 7.50 -6.50 -15.13
N TYR A 202 7.84 -6.59 -16.43
CA TYR A 202 8.43 -5.45 -17.16
C TYR A 202 7.62 -5.09 -18.42
N HIS A 203 7.47 -3.79 -18.64
CA HIS A 203 6.72 -3.19 -19.74
C HIS A 203 7.43 -3.18 -21.12
N ASN A 204 8.59 -3.84 -21.29
CA ASN A 204 9.43 -3.72 -22.49
C ASN A 204 9.74 -5.07 -23.16
N TRP A 205 8.78 -5.97 -23.25
CA TRP A 205 9.05 -7.36 -23.67
C TRP A 205 8.62 -7.70 -25.09
N ARG A 206 9.50 -8.47 -25.76
CA ARG A 206 9.25 -9.10 -27.06
C ARG A 206 8.23 -10.23 -26.87
N MET A 207 7.25 -10.34 -27.77
CA MET A 207 6.26 -11.42 -27.76
C MET A 207 6.92 -12.82 -27.74
N GLY A 208 6.29 -13.79 -27.06
CA GLY A 208 6.57 -15.22 -27.25
C GLY A 208 7.68 -15.85 -26.40
N HIS A 209 8.31 -15.14 -25.46
CA HIS A 209 9.28 -15.76 -24.55
C HIS A 209 8.60 -16.37 -23.31
N LEU A 210 8.91 -17.64 -23.03
CA LEU A 210 8.62 -18.28 -21.75
C LEU A 210 9.50 -17.65 -20.66
N ARG A 211 8.87 -17.28 -19.54
CA ARG A 211 9.53 -16.75 -18.36
C ARG A 211 9.29 -17.71 -17.20
N PRO A 212 10.29 -18.51 -16.82
CA PRO A 212 10.18 -19.32 -15.62
C PRO A 212 10.17 -18.41 -14.40
N PHE A 213 9.47 -18.85 -13.37
CA PHE A 213 9.55 -18.31 -12.02
C PHE A 213 9.38 -19.48 -11.05
N GLY A 214 9.74 -19.28 -9.81
CA GLY A 214 9.53 -20.32 -8.81
C GLY A 214 10.36 -20.13 -7.57
N GLU A 215 10.16 -21.01 -6.62
CA GLU A 215 10.91 -21.07 -5.39
C GLU A 215 11.12 -22.52 -4.96
N ILE A 216 12.18 -22.74 -4.19
CA ILE A 216 12.46 -24.00 -3.55
C ILE A 216 13.13 -23.73 -2.22
N GLY A 217 12.71 -24.40 -1.15
CA GLY A 217 13.33 -24.27 0.15
C GLY A 217 12.94 -25.37 1.10
N TYR A 218 13.63 -25.42 2.24
CA TYR A 218 13.52 -26.49 3.21
C TYR A 218 13.21 -25.93 4.60
N GLY A 219 12.16 -26.47 5.23
CA GLY A 219 11.82 -26.20 6.62
C GLY A 219 12.55 -27.18 7.54
N PHE A 220 13.37 -26.66 8.46
CA PHE A 220 14.26 -27.50 9.25
C PHE A 220 13.55 -28.23 10.40
N GLU A 221 12.46 -27.68 10.94
CA GLU A 221 11.72 -28.31 12.06
C GLU A 221 10.65 -29.28 11.57
N ASN A 222 9.93 -28.94 10.49
CA ASN A 222 8.99 -29.88 9.86
C ASN A 222 9.66 -30.90 8.93
N LYS A 223 10.95 -30.70 8.62
CA LYS A 223 11.78 -31.57 7.78
C LYS A 223 11.23 -31.78 6.36
N ASP A 224 10.55 -30.77 5.82
CA ASP A 224 9.82 -30.90 4.56
C ASP A 224 10.33 -29.90 3.51
N LEU A 225 10.32 -30.33 2.25
CA LEU A 225 10.69 -29.50 1.11
C LEU A 225 9.45 -28.77 0.62
N ARG A 226 9.55 -27.45 0.43
CA ARG A 226 8.52 -26.62 -0.20
C ARG A 226 9.02 -26.05 -1.52
N TYR A 227 8.16 -26.00 -2.52
CA TYR A 227 8.52 -25.51 -3.84
C TYR A 227 7.33 -24.94 -4.61
N GLN A 228 7.64 -24.09 -5.58
CA GLN A 228 6.75 -23.60 -6.62
C GLN A 228 7.55 -23.56 -7.92
N ILE A 229 7.00 -24.09 -8.99
CA ILE A 229 7.62 -24.04 -10.31
C ILE A 229 6.56 -23.60 -11.29
N GLY A 230 6.82 -22.49 -11.98
CA GLY A 230 5.86 -21.91 -12.91
C GLY A 230 6.50 -21.27 -14.11
N GLY A 231 5.66 -20.97 -15.09
CA GLY A 231 6.04 -20.31 -16.31
C GLY A 231 4.95 -19.37 -16.79
N GLN A 232 5.34 -18.19 -17.27
CA GLN A 232 4.42 -17.26 -17.93
C GLN A 232 4.91 -16.89 -19.34
N LEU A 233 3.95 -16.66 -20.22
CA LEU A 233 4.14 -16.27 -21.61
C LEU A 233 3.40 -14.94 -21.82
N SER A 234 4.06 -13.99 -22.49
CA SER A 234 3.38 -12.80 -23.02
C SER A 234 2.76 -13.15 -24.36
N THR A 235 1.44 -13.03 -24.45
CA THR A 235 0.64 -13.32 -25.65
C THR A 235 -0.01 -12.03 -26.13
N LEU A 236 -0.01 -11.76 -27.44
CA LEU A 236 -0.67 -10.59 -28.02
C LEU A 236 -0.17 -9.26 -27.41
N SER A 237 1.06 -8.82 -27.74
CA SER A 237 1.64 -7.59 -27.17
C SER A 237 0.84 -6.31 -27.38
N SER A 238 -0.12 -6.28 -28.31
CA SER A 238 -1.07 -5.16 -28.44
C SER A 238 -2.06 -5.08 -27.28
N LEU A 239 -2.33 -6.20 -26.62
CA LEU A 239 -3.24 -6.29 -25.49
C LEU A 239 -2.52 -6.29 -24.14
N ASN A 240 -1.21 -6.56 -24.04
CA ASN A 240 -0.53 -6.78 -22.74
C ASN A 240 -1.16 -7.90 -21.90
N LEU A 241 -1.43 -9.03 -22.56
CA LEU A 241 -1.97 -10.24 -21.92
C LEU A 241 -0.82 -11.21 -21.57
N PHE A 242 -0.86 -11.74 -20.36
CA PHE A 242 0.08 -12.75 -19.86
C PHE A 242 -0.68 -14.00 -19.47
N LEU A 243 -0.27 -15.15 -19.99
CA LEU A 243 -0.83 -16.45 -19.63
C LEU A 243 0.25 -17.25 -18.92
N GLY A 244 -0.11 -17.98 -17.89
CA GLY A 244 0.86 -18.84 -17.22
C GLY A 244 0.20 -19.92 -16.39
N GLY A 245 1.06 -20.78 -15.85
CA GLY A 245 0.67 -21.81 -14.91
C GLY A 245 1.82 -22.16 -14.00
N GLU A 246 1.47 -22.77 -12.88
CA GLU A 246 2.41 -23.20 -11.85
C GLU A 246 1.94 -24.50 -11.22
N TYR A 247 2.90 -25.26 -10.72
CA TYR A 247 2.72 -26.41 -9.84
C TYR A 247 3.49 -26.15 -8.55
N HIS A 248 2.90 -26.50 -7.42
CA HIS A 248 3.44 -26.09 -6.13
C HIS A 248 3.06 -27.03 -5.00
N ASP A 249 3.91 -26.97 -3.97
CA ASP A 249 3.71 -27.53 -2.64
C ASP A 249 4.36 -26.56 -1.66
N PHE A 250 3.58 -25.64 -1.12
CA PHE A 250 4.09 -24.61 -0.19
C PHE A 250 3.21 -24.44 1.04
N THR A 251 3.80 -23.78 2.03
CA THR A 251 3.14 -23.31 3.24
C THR A 251 2.46 -21.99 2.94
N ASP A 252 1.13 -21.93 3.03
CA ASP A 252 0.32 -20.77 2.66
C ASP A 252 -0.44 -20.22 3.87
N THR A 253 -0.99 -19.01 3.74
CA THR A 253 -1.76 -18.33 4.78
C THR A 253 -2.73 -17.30 4.20
N GLN A 254 -3.87 -17.10 4.87
CA GLN A 254 -4.79 -15.99 4.57
C GLN A 254 -4.42 -14.69 5.31
N ASP A 255 -3.42 -14.70 6.19
CA ASP A 255 -3.14 -13.61 7.14
C ASP A 255 -2.07 -12.63 6.71
N ALA A 256 -1.46 -12.82 5.54
CA ALA A 256 -0.34 -12.00 5.14
C ALA A 256 -0.72 -10.54 4.78
N TRP A 257 -2.00 -10.20 4.87
CA TRP A 257 -2.51 -8.82 4.92
C TRP A 257 -2.42 -8.12 6.26
N LEU A 258 -2.22 -8.89 7.33
CA LEU A 258 -2.01 -8.38 8.66
C LEU A 258 -0.56 -7.94 8.83
N VAL A 259 0.39 -8.66 8.28
CA VAL A 259 1.82 -8.40 8.52
C VAL A 259 2.63 -9.01 7.38
N SER A 260 3.78 -8.42 7.02
CA SER A 260 4.67 -9.02 6.02
C SER A 260 5.25 -10.34 6.52
N GLU A 261 5.68 -11.21 5.61
CA GLU A 261 6.32 -12.49 5.98
C GLU A 261 7.61 -12.25 6.75
N SER A 262 8.41 -11.25 6.35
CA SER A 262 9.61 -10.85 7.07
C SER A 262 9.30 -10.28 8.45
N GLU A 263 8.31 -9.39 8.59
CA GLU A 263 7.89 -8.87 9.89
C GLU A 263 7.39 -9.99 10.79
N ASN A 264 6.59 -10.92 10.25
CA ASN A 264 6.12 -12.08 10.99
C ASN A 264 7.30 -12.97 11.41
N SER A 265 8.27 -13.19 10.52
CA SER A 265 9.46 -13.99 10.80
C SER A 265 10.31 -13.40 11.91
N VAL A 266 10.56 -12.09 11.87
CA VAL A 266 11.29 -11.40 12.94
C VAL A 266 10.49 -11.46 14.25
N ASN A 267 9.16 -11.26 14.21
CA ASN A 267 8.35 -11.35 15.42
C ASN A 267 8.34 -12.77 16.02
N ALA A 268 8.24 -13.80 15.18
CA ALA A 268 8.26 -15.19 15.62
C ALA A 268 9.63 -15.54 16.20
N LEU A 269 10.70 -15.22 15.47
CA LEU A 269 12.07 -15.52 15.83
C LEU A 269 12.51 -14.84 17.12
N PHE A 270 12.17 -13.56 17.30
CA PHE A 270 12.69 -12.78 18.42
C PHE A 270 11.74 -12.71 19.60
N VAL A 271 10.45 -12.46 19.38
CA VAL A 271 9.49 -12.15 20.46
C VAL A 271 8.40 -13.20 20.64
N LYS A 272 8.54 -14.36 20.00
CA LYS A 272 7.59 -15.48 20.06
C LYS A 272 6.15 -15.08 19.70
N LYS A 273 6.01 -14.16 18.73
CA LYS A 273 4.71 -13.75 18.18
C LYS A 273 4.65 -14.13 16.72
N ASP A 274 3.79 -15.07 16.40
CA ASP A 274 3.54 -15.52 15.04
C ASP A 274 2.06 -15.29 14.73
N PHE A 275 1.81 -14.39 13.79
CA PHE A 275 0.49 -13.86 13.47
C PHE A 275 -0.23 -14.69 12.40
N PHE A 276 0.49 -15.47 11.60
CA PHE A 276 -0.12 -16.19 10.48
C PHE A 276 -0.73 -17.51 10.93
N ASP A 277 -1.90 -17.86 10.39
CA ASP A 277 -2.43 -19.22 10.42
C ASP A 277 -2.06 -19.95 9.13
N TYR A 278 -1.35 -21.06 9.30
CA TYR A 278 -0.69 -21.76 8.22
C TYR A 278 -1.44 -23.01 7.80
N TYR A 279 -1.43 -23.29 6.51
CA TYR A 279 -1.84 -24.57 5.96
C TYR A 279 -0.94 -24.93 4.79
N ARG A 280 -0.85 -26.22 4.48
CA ARG A 280 -0.12 -26.69 3.31
C ARG A 280 -1.07 -26.71 2.13
N ARG A 281 -0.57 -26.24 1.00
CA ARG A 281 -1.29 -26.20 -0.27
C ARG A 281 -0.45 -26.87 -1.34
N ASN A 282 -0.98 -27.96 -1.89
CA ASN A 282 -0.33 -28.75 -2.94
C ASN A 282 -1.26 -28.84 -4.15
N GLY A 283 -0.78 -28.43 -5.32
CA GLY A 283 -1.62 -28.45 -6.51
C GLY A 283 -1.04 -27.68 -7.67
N PHE A 284 -1.93 -27.24 -8.55
CA PHE A 284 -1.57 -26.42 -9.69
C PHE A 284 -2.54 -25.26 -9.89
N SER A 285 -2.06 -24.23 -10.56
CA SER A 285 -2.91 -23.14 -11.01
C SER A 285 -2.59 -22.72 -12.45
N PHE A 286 -3.61 -22.21 -13.12
CA PHE A 286 -3.50 -21.57 -14.43
C PHE A 286 -4.09 -20.17 -14.32
N PHE A 287 -3.38 -19.18 -14.85
CA PHE A 287 -3.83 -17.79 -14.77
C PHE A 287 -3.68 -17.04 -16.09
N ALA A 288 -4.52 -16.02 -16.22
CA ALA A 288 -4.42 -14.98 -17.23
C ALA A 288 -4.37 -13.62 -16.52
N VAL A 289 -3.39 -12.79 -16.87
CA VAL A 289 -3.23 -11.43 -16.35
C VAL A 289 -3.30 -10.45 -17.50
N GLN A 290 -4.20 -9.49 -17.40
CA GLN A 290 -4.47 -8.47 -18.39
C GLN A 290 -4.10 -7.10 -17.80
N GLU A 291 -3.07 -6.46 -18.34
CA GLU A 291 -2.67 -5.11 -17.95
C GLU A 291 -3.40 -4.09 -18.84
N LEU A 292 -4.57 -3.61 -18.38
CA LEU A 292 -5.40 -2.68 -19.14
C LEU A 292 -4.79 -1.27 -19.20
N THR A 293 -4.20 -0.83 -18.09
CA THR A 293 -3.38 0.38 -18.03
C THR A 293 -2.11 0.09 -17.22
N ARG A 294 -1.26 1.10 -17.03
CA ARG A 294 -0.07 0.97 -16.17
C ARG A 294 -0.43 0.75 -14.69
N ASP A 295 -1.60 1.24 -14.31
CA ASP A 295 -2.02 1.35 -12.92
C ASP A 295 -3.17 0.36 -12.64
N PHE A 296 -3.87 -0.12 -13.68
CA PHE A 296 -5.00 -1.04 -13.56
C PHE A 296 -4.73 -2.37 -14.25
N LYS A 297 -4.89 -3.44 -13.48
CA LYS A 297 -4.69 -4.80 -13.94
C LYS A 297 -5.92 -5.65 -13.59
N ILE A 298 -6.09 -6.76 -14.31
CA ILE A 298 -7.06 -7.83 -14.00
C ILE A 298 -6.34 -9.19 -14.05
N LYS A 299 -6.60 -10.08 -13.08
CA LYS A 299 -6.16 -11.48 -13.09
C LYS A 299 -7.36 -12.41 -12.99
N VAL A 300 -7.36 -13.46 -13.80
CA VAL A 300 -8.25 -14.61 -13.66
C VAL A 300 -7.38 -15.82 -13.42
N GLU A 301 -7.73 -16.65 -12.44
CA GLU A 301 -6.93 -17.80 -12.03
C GLU A 301 -7.82 -18.98 -11.68
N TYR A 302 -7.58 -20.11 -12.33
CA TYR A 302 -8.12 -21.40 -11.92
C TYR A 302 -7.11 -22.09 -11.00
N ARG A 303 -7.59 -22.65 -9.90
CA ARG A 303 -6.79 -23.36 -8.90
C ARG A 303 -7.40 -24.73 -8.65
N ASN A 304 -6.54 -25.74 -8.50
CA ASN A 304 -6.89 -27.07 -8.03
C ASN A 304 -5.84 -27.49 -7.00
N ASP A 305 -6.22 -27.45 -5.74
CA ASP A 305 -5.30 -27.52 -4.61
C ASP A 305 -5.84 -28.44 -3.52
N ASP A 306 -4.99 -29.34 -3.04
CA ASP A 306 -5.22 -30.12 -1.83
C ASP A 306 -4.74 -29.33 -0.61
N TYR A 307 -5.67 -29.09 0.32
CA TYR A 307 -5.44 -28.39 1.58
C TYR A 307 -5.21 -29.39 2.71
N SER A 308 -4.14 -29.20 3.47
CA SER A 308 -3.82 -30.04 4.64
C SER A 308 -3.35 -29.21 5.84
N ASN A 309 -3.60 -29.74 7.03
CA ASN A 309 -3.22 -29.15 8.30
C ASN A 309 -1.70 -29.04 8.43
N MET A 310 -1.27 -27.96 9.07
CA MET A 310 0.10 -27.82 9.57
C MET A 310 0.07 -27.67 11.08
N PHE A 311 0.92 -28.43 11.77
CA PHE A 311 1.00 -28.39 13.23
C PHE A 311 2.23 -27.60 13.67
N ASN A 312 2.19 -27.08 14.89
CA ASN A 312 3.37 -26.47 15.49
C ASN A 312 4.48 -27.51 15.59
N THR A 313 5.60 -27.25 14.93
CA THR A 313 6.82 -28.08 14.98
C THR A 313 7.93 -27.39 15.77
N SER A 314 7.94 -26.06 15.73
CA SER A 314 8.88 -25.23 16.48
C SER A 314 8.24 -24.55 17.68
N ASN A 315 8.97 -24.51 18.78
CA ASN A 315 8.69 -23.64 19.93
C ASN A 315 9.90 -22.82 20.36
N TRP A 316 10.84 -22.56 19.46
CA TRP A 316 12.02 -21.77 19.79
C TRP A 316 11.82 -20.28 19.48
N SER A 317 12.47 -19.40 20.23
CA SER A 317 12.59 -17.97 19.94
C SER A 317 13.74 -17.39 20.77
N LEU A 318 14.36 -16.30 20.32
CA LEU A 318 15.51 -15.69 21.00
C LEU A 318 15.13 -15.13 22.37
N PHE A 319 14.00 -14.43 22.46
CA PHE A 319 13.43 -13.95 23.71
C PHE A 319 12.13 -14.68 24.01
N ARG A 320 11.68 -14.63 25.27
CA ARG A 320 10.44 -15.31 25.75
C ARG A 320 10.45 -16.84 25.61
N GLY A 321 11.61 -17.49 25.71
CA GLY A 321 11.73 -18.96 25.61
C GLY A 321 10.91 -19.79 26.60
N ARG A 322 10.38 -19.19 27.68
CA ARG A 322 9.47 -19.84 28.66
C ARG A 322 7.97 -19.81 28.26
N HIS A 323 7.60 -19.08 27.21
CA HIS A 323 6.23 -19.04 26.70
C HIS A 323 6.08 -20.03 25.55
N ASP A 324 4.87 -20.41 25.21
CA ASP A 324 4.58 -21.21 24.02
C ASP A 324 4.07 -20.33 22.89
N PHE A 325 4.36 -20.70 21.64
CA PHE A 325 3.62 -20.13 20.50
C PHE A 325 2.13 -20.47 20.61
N ARG A 326 1.30 -19.60 20.05
CA ARG A 326 -0.11 -19.92 19.80
C ARG A 326 -0.19 -21.19 18.94
N LEU A 327 -1.16 -22.04 19.22
CA LEU A 327 -1.44 -23.20 18.38
C LEU A 327 -1.87 -22.74 16.99
N ASN A 328 -1.33 -23.40 15.96
CA ASN A 328 -1.84 -23.28 14.62
C ASN A 328 -3.24 -23.93 14.57
N PRO A 329 -4.29 -23.19 14.17
CA PRO A 329 -5.64 -23.74 14.15
C PRO A 329 -5.73 -24.87 13.11
N LEU A 330 -6.65 -25.80 13.36
CA LEU A 330 -7.02 -26.78 12.35
C LEU A 330 -7.72 -26.06 11.18
N ILE A 331 -7.64 -26.68 10.01
CA ILE A 331 -8.32 -26.23 8.80
C ILE A 331 -9.28 -27.31 8.31
N ASP A 332 -10.18 -26.91 7.42
CA ASP A 332 -10.99 -27.87 6.68
C ASP A 332 -10.12 -28.40 5.53
N GLU A 333 -9.69 -29.65 5.65
CA GLU A 333 -8.88 -30.36 4.65
C GLU A 333 -9.73 -30.85 3.47
N GLY A 334 -9.12 -30.94 2.30
CA GLY A 334 -9.77 -31.46 1.10
C GLY A 334 -9.23 -30.87 -0.19
N ASN A 335 -9.74 -31.37 -1.31
CA ASN A 335 -9.44 -30.86 -2.65
C ASN A 335 -10.33 -29.65 -2.97
N MET A 336 -9.73 -28.46 -3.08
CA MET A 336 -10.43 -27.24 -3.48
C MET A 336 -10.16 -26.92 -4.94
N ARG A 337 -11.23 -26.81 -5.71
CA ARG A 337 -11.21 -26.31 -7.08
C ARG A 337 -11.96 -25.00 -7.14
N SER A 338 -11.27 -23.95 -7.55
CA SER A 338 -11.80 -22.59 -7.50
C SER A 338 -11.39 -21.76 -8.71
N LEU A 339 -12.28 -20.85 -9.09
CA LEU A 339 -11.94 -19.74 -9.98
C LEU A 339 -11.82 -18.46 -9.17
N SER A 340 -10.70 -17.75 -9.28
CA SER A 340 -10.44 -16.46 -8.65
C SER A 340 -10.33 -15.37 -9.70
N ILE A 341 -11.04 -14.27 -9.48
CA ILE A 341 -10.95 -13.04 -10.28
C ILE A 341 -10.43 -11.94 -9.35
N SER A 342 -9.32 -11.31 -9.75
CA SER A 342 -8.70 -10.23 -9.00
C SER A 342 -8.58 -8.98 -9.84
N ILE A 343 -8.85 -7.84 -9.24
CA ILE A 343 -8.61 -6.51 -9.80
C ILE A 343 -7.61 -5.75 -8.94
N ASN A 344 -6.71 -5.02 -9.58
CA ASN A 344 -5.75 -4.19 -8.87
C ASN A 344 -5.66 -2.83 -9.54
N LEU A 345 -5.85 -1.77 -8.75
CA LEU A 345 -5.57 -0.39 -9.15
C LEU A 345 -4.52 0.17 -8.18
N ASP A 346 -3.37 0.59 -8.68
CA ASP A 346 -2.37 1.29 -7.88
C ASP A 346 -1.91 2.55 -8.58
N THR A 347 -2.27 3.69 -7.99
CA THR A 347 -1.88 5.03 -8.46
C THR A 347 -0.84 5.68 -7.56
N ARG A 348 -0.34 4.95 -6.55
CA ARG A 348 0.70 5.43 -5.64
C ARG A 348 2.01 5.58 -6.41
N TYR A 349 2.72 6.66 -6.13
CA TYR A 349 4.04 6.88 -6.73
C TYR A 349 5.10 5.97 -6.11
N ASP A 350 5.08 5.82 -4.78
CA ASP A 350 5.92 4.91 -4.00
C ASP A 350 5.03 4.03 -3.12
N ALA A 351 5.14 2.71 -3.26
CA ALA A 351 4.37 1.75 -2.47
C ALA A 351 4.94 1.53 -1.06
N ARG A 352 6.22 1.85 -0.82
CA ARG A 352 6.87 1.70 0.49
C ARG A 352 6.57 2.88 1.39
N THR A 353 6.61 4.09 0.83
CA THR A 353 6.32 5.33 1.56
C THR A 353 5.24 6.13 0.83
N PRO A 354 4.00 5.62 0.74
CA PRO A 354 2.94 6.33 0.06
C PRO A 354 2.54 7.59 0.81
N GLU A 355 2.63 8.72 0.12
CA GLU A 355 2.19 10.05 0.58
C GLU A 355 0.90 10.50 -0.10
N SER A 356 0.70 10.05 -1.35
CA SER A 356 -0.46 10.35 -2.17
C SER A 356 -0.89 9.16 -3.03
N GLY A 357 -2.11 9.23 -3.58
CA GLY A 357 -2.67 8.20 -4.46
C GLY A 357 -3.70 7.27 -3.81
N TRP A 358 -4.15 6.31 -4.62
CA TRP A 358 -5.11 5.28 -4.31
C TRP A 358 -4.51 3.90 -4.55
N TYR A 359 -4.88 2.96 -3.69
CA TYR A 359 -4.65 1.54 -3.90
C TYR A 359 -5.97 0.79 -3.71
N LEU A 360 -6.33 -0.05 -4.66
CA LEU A 360 -7.49 -0.93 -4.59
C LEU A 360 -7.05 -2.34 -4.97
N ASN A 361 -7.39 -3.29 -4.11
CA ASN A 361 -7.34 -4.71 -4.42
C ASN A 361 -8.73 -5.31 -4.21
N GLY A 362 -9.28 -5.92 -5.26
CA GLY A 362 -10.55 -6.64 -5.19
C GLY A 362 -10.34 -8.09 -5.60
N THR A 363 -10.95 -9.03 -4.89
CA THR A 363 -10.89 -10.47 -5.20
C THR A 363 -12.28 -11.08 -5.06
N ALA A 364 -12.66 -11.89 -6.04
CA ALA A 364 -13.84 -12.74 -6.02
C ALA A 364 -13.40 -14.18 -6.30
N GLU A 365 -13.66 -15.09 -5.38
CA GLU A 365 -13.28 -16.50 -5.46
C GLU A 365 -14.53 -17.37 -5.40
N PHE A 366 -14.61 -18.33 -6.32
CA PHE A 366 -15.76 -19.20 -6.51
C PHE A 366 -15.29 -20.65 -6.44
N ALA A 367 -15.68 -21.36 -5.39
CA ALA A 367 -15.46 -22.79 -5.21
C ALA A 367 -16.81 -23.52 -5.30
N GLY A 368 -16.85 -24.69 -5.96
CA GLY A 368 -18.07 -25.47 -6.14
C GLY A 368 -18.73 -25.25 -7.51
N GLN A 369 -19.28 -24.07 -7.79
CA GLN A 369 -19.91 -23.76 -9.08
C GLN A 369 -19.44 -22.42 -9.65
N PHE A 370 -19.15 -22.37 -10.96
CA PHE A 370 -18.92 -21.12 -11.67
C PHE A 370 -19.65 -21.10 -13.01
N ALA A 371 -20.36 -20.00 -13.31
CA ALA A 371 -21.13 -19.83 -14.54
C ALA A 371 -22.06 -21.02 -14.88
N GLY A 372 -22.66 -21.64 -13.86
CA GLY A 372 -23.56 -22.79 -14.01
C GLY A 372 -22.86 -24.16 -14.08
N GLN A 373 -21.53 -24.22 -14.15
CA GLN A 373 -20.75 -25.46 -14.22
C GLN A 373 -20.16 -25.83 -12.85
N GLU A 374 -20.26 -27.10 -12.48
CA GLU A 374 -19.65 -27.63 -11.26
C GLU A 374 -18.14 -27.82 -11.45
N LEU A 375 -17.36 -27.34 -10.48
CA LEU A 375 -15.90 -27.48 -10.45
C LEU A 375 -15.47 -28.85 -9.87
N ASN A 376 -16.38 -29.56 -9.18
CA ASN A 376 -16.17 -30.90 -8.60
C ASN A 376 -14.98 -30.96 -7.60
N GLY A 377 -14.93 -30.01 -6.66
CA GLY A 377 -14.08 -30.09 -5.47
C GLY A 377 -14.91 -30.31 -4.20
N ASP A 378 -14.25 -30.47 -3.06
CA ASP A 378 -14.89 -30.75 -1.76
C ASP A 378 -15.57 -29.51 -1.13
N PHE A 379 -15.27 -28.31 -1.67
CA PHE A 379 -15.74 -27.03 -1.13
C PHE A 379 -16.74 -26.34 -2.06
N ASN A 380 -17.73 -25.67 -1.45
CA ASN A 380 -18.77 -24.92 -2.17
C ASN A 380 -19.05 -23.58 -1.48
N PHE A 381 -18.39 -22.52 -1.96
CA PHE A 381 -18.52 -21.17 -1.44
C PHE A 381 -18.17 -20.10 -2.48
N ASP A 382 -18.73 -18.91 -2.29
CA ASP A 382 -18.30 -17.69 -2.97
C ASP A 382 -17.67 -16.76 -1.92
N ARG A 383 -16.55 -16.09 -2.23
CA ARG A 383 -15.89 -15.15 -1.32
C ARG A 383 -15.47 -13.89 -2.05
N TYR A 384 -15.75 -12.74 -1.45
CA TYR A 384 -15.47 -11.42 -1.99
C TYR A 384 -14.69 -10.60 -0.97
N ILE A 385 -13.61 -9.98 -1.42
CA ILE A 385 -12.77 -9.10 -0.60
C ILE A 385 -12.47 -7.83 -1.40
N ILE A 386 -12.66 -6.68 -0.78
CA ILE A 386 -12.25 -5.39 -1.30
C ILE A 386 -11.38 -4.71 -0.25
N ASP A 387 -10.19 -4.25 -0.63
CA ASP A 387 -9.26 -3.46 0.18
C ASP A 387 -8.96 -2.17 -0.59
N LEU A 388 -9.49 -1.05 -0.10
CA LEU A 388 -9.34 0.27 -0.68
C LEU A 388 -8.54 1.16 0.28
N ARG A 389 -7.51 1.82 -0.24
CA ARG A 389 -6.64 2.71 0.52
C ARG A 389 -6.51 4.06 -0.18
N ARG A 390 -6.53 5.12 0.61
CA ARG A 390 -6.31 6.51 0.20
C ARG A 390 -5.19 7.11 1.03
N TYR A 391 -4.19 7.65 0.37
CA TYR A 391 -3.12 8.42 1.00
C TYR A 391 -3.27 9.87 0.59
N GLN A 392 -3.47 10.79 1.52
CA GLN A 392 -3.69 12.20 1.22
C GLN A 392 -2.64 13.02 1.96
N SER A 393 -1.74 13.69 1.22
CA SER A 393 -0.94 14.75 1.81
C SER A 393 -1.86 15.93 2.15
N LEU A 394 -1.73 16.43 3.37
CA LEU A 394 -2.41 17.62 3.88
C LEU A 394 -1.46 18.82 3.93
N SER A 395 -0.17 18.58 4.18
CA SER A 395 0.91 19.55 4.08
C SER A 395 2.27 18.85 3.87
N TYR A 396 3.37 19.61 3.85
CA TYR A 396 4.72 19.09 3.65
C TYR A 396 5.12 17.98 4.64
N SER A 397 4.63 18.04 5.88
CA SER A 397 4.93 17.08 6.95
C SER A 397 3.69 16.39 7.51
N GLU A 398 2.54 16.51 6.84
CA GLU A 398 1.28 15.95 7.32
C GLU A 398 0.61 15.09 6.26
N ASN A 399 0.20 13.88 6.66
CA ASN A 399 -0.53 12.96 5.80
C ASN A 399 -1.71 12.33 6.54
N LEU A 400 -2.80 12.12 5.80
CA LEU A 400 -3.94 11.33 6.21
C LEU A 400 -4.02 10.07 5.36
N ASP A 401 -3.92 8.93 6.02
CA ASP A 401 -4.01 7.62 5.38
C ASP A 401 -5.28 6.93 5.84
N LEU A 402 -6.06 6.46 4.87
CA LEU A 402 -7.34 5.82 5.10
C LEU A 402 -7.34 4.44 4.46
N ARG A 403 -7.92 3.47 5.14
CA ARG A 403 -8.18 2.14 4.59
C ARG A 403 -9.60 1.71 4.89
N VAL A 404 -10.25 1.14 3.90
CA VAL A 404 -11.51 0.42 4.02
C VAL A 404 -11.27 -0.99 3.51
N ARG A 405 -11.58 -2.00 4.34
CA ARG A 405 -11.57 -3.40 3.91
C ARG A 405 -12.92 -4.04 4.21
N VAL A 406 -13.49 -4.70 3.21
CA VAL A 406 -14.79 -5.36 3.30
C VAL A 406 -14.62 -6.80 2.82
N GLY A 407 -15.17 -7.74 3.59
CA GLY A 407 -15.18 -9.16 3.28
C GLY A 407 -16.62 -9.70 3.35
N SER A 408 -16.99 -10.54 2.40
CA SER A 408 -18.29 -11.21 2.42
C SER A 408 -18.23 -12.56 1.70
N SER A 409 -19.05 -13.51 2.10
CA SER A 409 -19.06 -14.85 1.52
C SER A 409 -20.46 -15.46 1.41
N ARG A 410 -20.57 -16.56 0.68
CA ARG A 410 -21.81 -17.34 0.52
C ARG A 410 -21.48 -18.82 0.55
N GLY A 411 -22.44 -19.63 0.98
CA GLY A 411 -22.28 -21.08 1.06
C GLY A 411 -21.48 -21.50 2.29
N ASN A 412 -20.82 -22.65 2.20
CA ASN A 412 -20.08 -23.24 3.31
C ASN A 412 -18.62 -22.83 3.21
N ILE A 413 -18.32 -21.62 3.70
CA ILE A 413 -16.95 -21.12 3.72
C ILE A 413 -16.11 -21.95 4.70
N PRO A 414 -14.94 -22.46 4.29
CA PRO A 414 -14.07 -23.21 5.19
C PRO A 414 -13.45 -22.32 6.26
N GLN A 415 -13.14 -22.88 7.42
CA GLN A 415 -12.70 -22.12 8.59
C GLN A 415 -11.45 -21.25 8.32
N GLN A 416 -10.51 -21.74 7.51
CA GLN A 416 -9.30 -21.01 7.15
C GLN A 416 -9.55 -19.82 6.21
N PHE A 417 -10.77 -19.65 5.67
CA PHE A 417 -11.18 -18.53 4.82
C PHE A 417 -12.09 -17.53 5.53
N LEU A 418 -12.45 -17.78 6.80
CA LEU A 418 -13.17 -16.82 7.64
C LEU A 418 -12.37 -15.51 7.79
N PHE A 419 -13.09 -14.46 8.18
CA PHE A 419 -12.52 -13.13 8.35
C PHE A 419 -12.27 -12.84 9.81
N ASP A 420 -11.01 -12.59 10.16
CA ASP A 420 -10.60 -12.26 11.53
C ASP A 420 -10.23 -10.78 11.69
N LEU A 421 -10.74 -10.15 12.75
CA LEU A 421 -10.37 -8.81 13.21
C LEU A 421 -9.88 -8.85 14.66
N GLY A 422 -9.01 -7.90 14.99
CA GLY A 422 -8.42 -7.76 16.32
C GLY A 422 -6.90 -7.89 16.28
N GLY A 423 -6.22 -6.97 16.95
CA GLY A 423 -4.76 -6.92 17.01
C GLY A 423 -4.12 -6.20 15.83
N VAL A 424 -2.94 -6.66 15.43
CA VAL A 424 -2.09 -5.94 14.46
C VAL A 424 -2.79 -5.77 13.12
N SER A 425 -2.58 -4.61 12.50
CA SER A 425 -3.11 -4.28 11.18
C SER A 425 -4.64 -4.19 11.04
N THR A 426 -5.38 -4.36 12.15
CA THR A 426 -6.84 -4.31 12.23
C THR A 426 -7.29 -3.37 13.32
N LEU A 427 -7.41 -3.88 14.56
CA LEU A 427 -7.82 -3.19 15.76
C LEU A 427 -6.77 -3.42 16.86
N PRO A 428 -5.65 -2.66 16.87
CA PRO A 428 -4.53 -2.88 17.79
C PRO A 428 -4.86 -2.79 19.28
N GLY A 429 -5.98 -2.16 19.65
CA GLY A 429 -6.47 -2.09 21.03
C GLY A 429 -7.15 -3.38 21.51
N TYR A 430 -7.48 -4.30 20.60
CA TYR A 430 -8.17 -5.57 20.86
C TYR A 430 -7.19 -6.74 20.84
N ASN A 431 -7.62 -7.90 21.36
CA ASN A 431 -6.81 -9.11 21.27
C ASN A 431 -6.67 -9.57 19.82
N PHE A 432 -5.59 -10.29 19.54
CA PHE A 432 -5.33 -10.81 18.21
C PHE A 432 -6.42 -11.80 17.79
N LYS A 433 -7.06 -11.56 16.65
CA LYS A 433 -8.19 -12.36 16.12
C LYS A 433 -9.32 -12.56 17.14
N GLU A 434 -9.70 -11.50 17.86
CA GLU A 434 -10.79 -11.52 18.85
C GLU A 434 -12.17 -11.68 18.19
N PHE A 435 -12.33 -11.23 16.94
CA PHE A 435 -13.59 -11.26 16.22
C PHE A 435 -13.44 -12.05 14.93
N THR A 436 -14.34 -13.01 14.70
CA THR A 436 -14.35 -13.86 13.50
C THR A 436 -15.73 -13.87 12.88
N GLY A 437 -15.80 -13.93 11.55
CA GLY A 437 -17.07 -13.98 10.84
C GLY A 437 -16.95 -14.40 9.37
N ASP A 438 -18.09 -14.62 8.74
CA ASP A 438 -18.22 -14.80 7.29
C ASP A 438 -18.50 -13.46 6.56
N ARG A 439 -18.69 -12.40 7.35
CA ARG A 439 -18.74 -11.00 6.94
C ARG A 439 -17.71 -10.20 7.73
N MET A 440 -17.17 -9.16 7.11
CA MET A 440 -16.25 -8.22 7.76
C MET A 440 -16.38 -6.83 7.17
N VAL A 441 -16.32 -5.82 8.02
CA VAL A 441 -15.97 -4.44 7.64
C VAL A 441 -14.88 -3.92 8.57
N LEU A 442 -13.90 -3.24 8.00
CA LEU A 442 -12.79 -2.60 8.69
C LEU A 442 -12.54 -1.23 8.09
N PHE A 443 -12.40 -0.23 8.96
CA PHE A 443 -11.94 1.10 8.62
C PHE A 443 -10.75 1.46 9.51
N ASN A 444 -9.67 1.91 8.89
CA ASN A 444 -8.50 2.44 9.58
C ASN A 444 -8.24 3.86 9.11
N SER A 445 -7.88 4.73 10.06
CA SER A 445 -7.43 6.09 9.79
C SER A 445 -6.15 6.37 10.56
N GLU A 446 -5.13 6.82 9.85
CA GLU A 446 -3.86 7.28 10.43
C GLU A 446 -3.60 8.73 9.98
N TYR A 447 -3.43 9.64 10.93
CA TYR A 447 -2.92 10.99 10.69
C TYR A 447 -1.46 11.03 11.16
N ARG A 448 -0.56 11.31 10.22
CA ARG A 448 0.88 11.36 10.43
C ARG A 448 1.36 12.79 10.43
N THR A 449 2.24 13.12 11.36
CA THR A 449 2.88 14.43 11.48
C THR A 449 4.31 14.31 12.01
N ASP A 450 5.15 15.29 11.73
CA ASP A 450 6.52 15.35 12.22
C ASP A 450 6.58 15.96 13.63
N GLY A 451 7.57 15.54 14.42
CA GLY A 451 7.75 16.04 15.79
C GLY A 451 7.98 17.53 15.93
N GLU A 452 8.45 18.19 14.87
CA GLU A 452 8.70 19.65 14.86
C GLU A 452 7.47 20.46 15.29
N TRP A 453 6.25 19.99 15.01
CA TRP A 453 5.02 20.70 15.39
C TRP A 453 4.60 20.47 16.85
N LEU A 454 4.92 19.31 17.44
CA LEU A 454 4.45 18.91 18.77
C LEU A 454 5.46 19.21 19.88
N PHE A 455 6.76 19.21 19.57
CA PHE A 455 7.84 19.26 20.56
C PHE A 455 8.99 20.18 20.14
N ASP A 456 8.69 21.40 19.68
CA ASP A 456 9.67 22.39 19.20
C ASP A 456 10.78 22.72 20.24
N ASP A 457 10.48 22.57 21.53
CA ASP A 457 11.42 22.81 22.63
C ASP A 457 12.33 21.61 22.96
N ILE A 458 12.11 20.43 22.36
CA ILE A 458 12.82 19.18 22.69
C ILE A 458 13.53 18.62 21.44
N TRP A 459 14.77 19.08 21.25
CA TRP A 459 15.65 18.84 20.09
C TRP A 459 15.92 17.39 19.65
N PHE A 460 15.47 16.38 20.40
CA PHE A 460 15.61 14.97 20.00
C PHE A 460 14.28 14.33 19.57
N LEU A 461 13.14 15.00 19.82
CA LEU A 461 11.80 14.52 19.47
C LEU A 461 11.35 14.93 18.06
N ASP A 462 12.03 15.91 17.46
CA ASP A 462 11.94 16.35 16.05
C ASP A 462 12.38 15.27 15.05
N HIS A 463 13.21 14.30 15.46
CA HIS A 463 13.70 13.22 14.60
C HIS A 463 12.68 12.08 14.37
N PHE A 464 11.50 12.15 15.00
CA PHE A 464 10.46 11.12 14.95
C PHE A 464 9.18 11.63 14.27
N HIS A 465 8.44 10.71 13.65
CA HIS A 465 7.06 10.97 13.23
C HIS A 465 6.10 10.46 14.29
N TYR A 466 5.01 11.19 14.45
CA TYR A 466 3.92 10.86 15.34
C TYR A 466 2.71 10.49 14.49
N ILE A 467 2.04 9.43 14.89
CA ILE A 467 0.86 8.93 14.19
C ILE A 467 -0.29 8.90 15.18
N LEU A 468 -1.33 9.66 14.92
CA LEU A 468 -2.62 9.52 15.61
C LEU A 468 -3.45 8.56 14.78
N PHE A 469 -4.04 7.55 15.40
CA PHE A 469 -4.87 6.60 14.66
C PHE A 469 -6.16 6.27 15.37
N ALA A 470 -7.18 6.00 14.56
CA ALA A 470 -8.48 5.50 14.99
C ALA A 470 -8.92 4.39 14.04
N ASN A 471 -9.28 3.24 14.62
CA ASN A 471 -9.66 2.07 13.86
C ASN A 471 -11.02 1.59 14.32
N THR A 472 -11.86 1.17 13.39
CA THR A 472 -13.15 0.58 13.71
C THR A 472 -13.46 -0.59 12.80
N GLY A 473 -14.07 -1.64 13.33
CA GLY A 473 -14.41 -2.81 12.54
C GLY A 473 -15.37 -3.75 13.22
N LEU A 474 -15.93 -4.66 12.43
CA LEU A 474 -16.82 -5.71 12.86
C LEU A 474 -16.65 -6.92 11.95
N ALA A 475 -16.53 -8.10 12.56
CA ALA A 475 -16.64 -9.38 11.88
C ALA A 475 -17.81 -10.14 12.52
N TRP A 476 -18.70 -10.70 11.70
CA TRP A 476 -19.91 -11.37 12.18
C TRP A 476 -20.33 -12.50 11.23
N PHE A 477 -21.24 -13.34 11.72
CA PHE A 477 -21.86 -14.39 10.93
C PHE A 477 -23.25 -13.94 10.45
N ALA A 478 -23.47 -13.95 9.14
CA ALA A 478 -24.79 -13.72 8.55
C ALA A 478 -25.74 -14.88 8.87
N GLN A 479 -27.02 -14.60 9.13
CA GLN A 479 -28.02 -15.66 9.38
C GLN A 479 -28.33 -16.46 8.12
N ASP A 480 -28.39 -15.77 6.98
CA ASP A 480 -28.62 -16.35 5.67
C ASP A 480 -27.44 -16.06 4.75
N THR A 481 -26.69 -17.12 4.45
CA THR A 481 -25.52 -17.10 3.56
C THR A 481 -25.88 -17.42 2.11
N SER A 482 -27.17 -17.49 1.76
CA SER A 482 -27.65 -17.74 0.39
C SER A 482 -27.29 -16.61 -0.59
N SER A 483 -27.00 -15.41 -0.09
CA SER A 483 -26.52 -14.26 -0.84
C SER A 483 -25.24 -13.71 -0.21
N PRO A 484 -24.19 -13.45 -1.01
CA PRO A 484 -22.95 -12.84 -0.51
C PRO A 484 -23.13 -11.34 -0.22
N PHE A 485 -24.31 -10.77 -0.43
CA PHE A 485 -24.61 -9.37 -0.13
C PHE A 485 -25.73 -9.23 0.90
N ASN A 486 -26.02 -10.31 1.62
CA ASN A 486 -26.83 -10.20 2.82
C ASN A 486 -25.96 -9.72 3.99
N PHE A 487 -26.33 -8.58 4.57
CA PHE A 487 -25.67 -7.94 5.71
C PHE A 487 -26.61 -7.88 6.93
N ASP A 488 -27.53 -8.83 7.04
CA ASP A 488 -28.33 -9.02 8.25
C ASP A 488 -27.41 -9.10 9.49
N ASN A 489 -27.94 -8.64 10.63
CA ASN A 489 -27.21 -8.45 11.89
C ASN A 489 -26.09 -7.39 11.87
N PHE A 490 -25.96 -6.58 10.81
CA PHE A 490 -25.07 -5.43 10.87
C PHE A 490 -25.73 -4.26 11.62
N GLU A 491 -25.22 -3.94 12.80
CA GLU A 491 -25.59 -2.73 13.54
C GLU A 491 -24.38 -1.84 13.78
N LEU A 492 -24.53 -0.52 13.59
CA LEU A 492 -23.44 0.44 13.85
C LEU A 492 -23.01 0.45 15.33
N SER A 493 -23.91 0.09 16.24
CA SER A 493 -23.64 -0.06 17.68
C SER A 493 -22.69 -1.22 18.00
N ASP A 494 -22.56 -2.21 17.12
CA ASP A 494 -21.71 -3.37 17.33
C ASP A 494 -20.26 -3.14 16.89
N LEU A 495 -20.00 -2.04 16.18
CA LEU A 495 -18.66 -1.66 15.75
C LEU A 495 -17.70 -1.58 16.94
N LYS A 496 -16.56 -2.25 16.78
CA LYS A 496 -15.47 -2.26 17.75
C LYS A 496 -14.44 -1.22 17.34
N THR A 497 -14.11 -0.32 18.25
CA THR A 497 -13.30 0.86 17.96
C THR A 497 -12.13 0.97 18.93
N ASP A 498 -10.95 1.25 18.40
CA ASP A 498 -9.80 1.68 19.18
C ASP A 498 -9.21 3.00 18.67
N ILE A 499 -8.48 3.65 19.57
CA ILE A 499 -7.71 4.85 19.28
C ILE A 499 -6.30 4.69 19.82
N GLY A 500 -5.34 5.39 19.24
CA GLY A 500 -3.98 5.32 19.73
C GLY A 500 -3.03 6.33 19.11
N ILE A 501 -1.80 6.26 19.62
CA ILE A 501 -0.67 7.07 19.17
C ILE A 501 0.48 6.13 18.84
N ALA A 502 1.21 6.40 17.76
CA ALA A 502 2.47 5.75 17.46
C ALA A 502 3.61 6.75 17.36
N VAL A 503 4.81 6.30 17.75
CA VAL A 503 6.07 6.99 17.49
C VAL A 503 6.84 6.15 16.47
N ALA A 504 7.22 6.78 15.37
CA ALA A 504 7.85 6.13 14.23
C ALA A 504 9.17 6.79 13.83
N ASN A 505 10.05 6.04 13.18
CA ASN A 505 11.24 6.59 12.54
C ASN A 505 10.85 7.48 11.32
N ARG A 506 11.83 8.18 10.74
CA ARG A 506 11.62 9.12 9.63
C ARG A 506 10.86 8.55 8.42
N ASP A 507 11.05 7.26 8.16
CA ASP A 507 10.40 6.60 7.01
C ASP A 507 9.02 6.00 7.38
N GLY A 508 8.61 6.06 8.65
CA GLY A 508 7.37 5.47 9.16
C GLY A 508 7.36 3.94 9.24
N ASN A 509 8.46 3.29 8.87
CA ASN A 509 8.56 1.83 8.75
C ASN A 509 8.68 1.16 10.13
N VAL A 510 9.51 1.71 11.01
CA VAL A 510 9.70 1.20 12.37
C VAL A 510 8.91 2.07 13.33
N ARG A 511 7.99 1.46 14.09
CA ARG A 511 7.13 2.20 15.02
C ARG A 511 6.76 1.41 16.26
N VAL A 512 6.46 2.15 17.32
CA VAL A 512 5.83 1.64 18.55
C VAL A 512 4.45 2.25 18.64
N ASN A 513 3.42 1.40 18.69
CA ASN A 513 2.02 1.81 18.79
C ASN A 513 1.52 1.62 20.22
N PHE A 514 0.77 2.60 20.70
CA PHE A 514 0.04 2.58 21.97
C PHE A 514 -1.45 2.71 21.65
N ALA A 515 -2.20 1.63 21.79
CA ALA A 515 -3.61 1.55 21.40
C ALA A 515 -4.51 1.23 22.59
N ARG A 516 -5.72 1.80 22.60
CA ARG A 516 -6.73 1.55 23.62
C ARG A 516 -8.09 1.38 22.96
N ARG A 517 -8.78 0.29 23.28
CA ARG A 517 -10.18 0.05 22.88
C ARG A 517 -11.16 0.94 23.65
N LEU A 518 -12.23 1.36 22.99
CA LEU A 518 -13.23 2.29 23.54
C LEU A 518 -14.29 1.61 24.42
N ASP A 519 -14.51 0.31 24.25
CA ASP A 519 -15.48 -0.50 25.00
C ASP A 519 -14.92 -1.07 26.31
N GLY A 520 -13.79 -0.53 26.79
CA GLY A 520 -13.16 -0.90 28.06
C GLY A 520 -11.96 -1.83 27.89
N GLY A 521 -10.88 -1.59 28.64
CA GLY A 521 -9.64 -2.36 28.54
C GLY A 521 -8.38 -1.56 28.87
N GLY A 522 -7.26 -2.27 28.99
CA GLY A 522 -5.94 -1.68 29.22
C GLY A 522 -5.29 -1.14 27.94
N LEU A 523 -4.12 -0.53 28.10
CA LEU A 523 -3.29 -0.06 26.99
C LEU A 523 -2.59 -1.27 26.33
N ASN A 524 -2.73 -1.42 25.02
CA ASN A 524 -1.97 -2.36 24.21
C ASN A 524 -0.74 -1.66 23.62
N VAL A 525 0.43 -2.30 23.72
CA VAL A 525 1.68 -1.82 23.12
C VAL A 525 2.15 -2.83 22.09
N SER A 526 2.37 -2.37 20.86
CA SER A 526 2.90 -3.19 19.77
C SER A 526 4.08 -2.51 19.07
N PHE A 527 5.03 -3.32 18.62
CA PHE A 527 6.18 -2.88 17.83
C PHE A 527 6.00 -3.38 16.40
N ARG A 528 6.32 -2.53 15.42
CA ARG A 528 6.19 -2.82 14.00
C ARG A 528 7.45 -2.42 13.27
N ILE A 529 7.83 -3.18 12.24
CA ILE A 529 8.95 -2.87 11.33
C ILE A 529 8.53 -2.64 9.88
N HIS A 530 7.22 -2.72 9.61
CA HIS A 530 6.60 -2.22 8.39
C HIS A 530 5.35 -1.38 8.71
N ARG A 531 4.98 -0.55 7.73
CA ARG A 531 3.75 0.26 7.76
C ARG A 531 2.49 -0.60 7.80
N HIS A 532 1.43 -0.10 8.45
CA HIS A 532 0.18 -0.83 8.69
C HIS A 532 -0.56 -1.21 7.40
N PHE A 533 -0.61 -0.29 6.44
CA PHE A 533 -1.22 -0.47 5.12
C PHE A 533 -0.74 0.55 4.11
#